data_AF-A0A7Y9S0J8-F1
#
_entry.id   AF-A0A7Y9S0J8-F1
#
_cell.length_a   1.000
_cell.length_b   1.000
_cell.length_c   1.000
_cell.angle_alpha   90.00
_cell.angle_beta   90.00
_cell.angle_gamma   90.00
#
_symmetry.space_group_name_H-M   'P 1'
#
loop_
_entity.id
_entity.type
_entity.pdbx_description
1 polymer ?
#
loop_
_entity_poly.entity_id
_entity_poly.type
_entity_poly.pdbx_seq_one_letter_code
_entity_poly.pdbx_strand_id
1 'polypeptide(L)'
;MTDDDLGPKPGQAGADAAGPDAIGTVAEEAAKLFGALSGWAKDHGEDLGHGVSSMASDAAHTLRDVNEHIATDSAECSFCPVCRTIHAVRGLSPEVKTHLAVASANLMQAASALMATVVPDQARTKKPAGEDIEKINLDEDWPEE
;
A
#
# COMPACT_ATOMS: atom_id res chain seq x y z
N MET A 1 0.21 50.96 -46.50
CA MET A 1 -1.00 50.34 -45.96
C MET A 1 -0.87 48.84 -46.12
N THR A 2 -0.33 48.17 -45.11
CA THR A 2 -0.83 46.92 -44.51
C THR A 2 0.01 46.67 -43.26
N ASP A 3 -0.67 46.82 -42.12
CA ASP A 3 -0.34 46.30 -40.80
C ASP A 3 -0.30 44.77 -40.85
N ASP A 4 0.74 44.16 -40.30
CA ASP A 4 0.70 42.75 -39.85
C ASP A 4 1.29 42.71 -38.43
N ASP A 5 0.40 43.02 -37.49
CA ASP A 5 0.53 42.89 -36.03
C ASP A 5 0.66 41.40 -35.66
N LEU A 6 1.88 40.93 -35.40
CA LEU A 6 2.09 39.64 -34.75
C LEU A 6 1.90 39.80 -33.24
N GLY A 7 0.64 39.75 -32.80
CA GLY A 7 0.28 39.58 -31.41
C GLY A 7 0.85 38.29 -30.78
N PRO A 8 1.05 38.25 -29.46
CA PRO A 8 1.58 37.08 -28.75
C PRO A 8 0.56 35.94 -28.77
N LYS A 9 1.00 34.74 -29.18
CA LYS A 9 0.18 33.52 -29.16
C LYS A 9 -0.14 33.11 -27.71
N PRO A 10 -1.42 33.06 -27.28
CA PRO A 10 -1.78 32.44 -26.02
C PRO A 10 -1.87 30.93 -26.26
N GLY A 11 -0.85 30.18 -25.87
CA GLY A 11 -0.86 28.73 -26.11
C GLY A 11 0.30 27.92 -25.56
N GLN A 12 1.19 28.49 -24.75
CA GLN A 12 2.25 27.74 -24.07
C GLN A 12 2.28 28.13 -22.59
N ALA A 13 1.20 27.80 -21.89
CA ALA A 13 1.19 27.69 -20.44
C ALA A 13 0.97 26.21 -20.11
N GLY A 14 2.04 25.42 -20.11
CA GLY A 14 1.93 24.01 -19.79
C GLY A 14 3.20 23.24 -20.11
N ALA A 15 4.16 23.26 -19.18
CA ALA A 15 5.02 22.10 -18.85
C ALA A 15 6.05 22.43 -17.76
N ASP A 16 6.51 23.68 -17.64
CA ASP A 16 7.76 23.97 -16.91
C ASP A 16 7.60 24.76 -15.60
N ALA A 17 6.53 24.52 -14.83
CA ALA A 17 6.30 25.21 -13.55
C ALA A 17 5.93 24.29 -12.38
N ALA A 18 6.24 22.99 -12.45
CA ALA A 18 6.19 22.11 -11.27
C ALA A 18 7.58 22.06 -10.64
N GLY A 19 7.80 22.89 -9.63
CA GLY A 19 8.98 22.77 -8.77
C GLY A 19 9.01 21.39 -8.08
N PRO A 20 10.18 20.96 -7.56
CA PRO A 20 10.36 19.68 -6.88
C PRO A 20 9.44 19.48 -5.64
N ASP A 21 8.69 20.51 -5.24
CA ASP A 21 7.81 20.54 -4.08
C ASP A 21 6.30 20.42 -4.44
N ALA A 22 5.96 20.23 -5.72
CA ALA A 22 4.58 20.01 -6.14
C ALA A 22 4.11 18.61 -5.75
N ILE A 23 3.41 18.51 -4.61
CA ILE A 23 2.79 17.26 -4.18
C ILE A 23 1.75 16.83 -5.23
N GLY A 24 1.91 15.62 -5.77
CA GLY A 24 1.03 15.05 -6.78
C GLY A 24 -0.37 14.77 -6.25
N THR A 25 -1.21 14.13 -7.08
CA THR A 25 -2.52 13.68 -6.59
C THR A 25 -2.36 12.62 -5.50
N VAL A 26 -3.32 12.52 -4.57
CA VAL A 26 -3.30 11.49 -3.51
C VAL A 26 -3.16 10.08 -4.10
N ALA A 27 -3.78 9.83 -5.25
CA ALA A 27 -3.68 8.54 -5.93
C ALA A 27 -2.25 8.25 -6.42
N GLU A 28 -1.56 9.25 -6.97
CA GLU A 28 -0.16 9.16 -7.40
C GLU A 28 0.76 8.84 -6.22
N GLU A 29 0.62 9.57 -5.11
CA GLU A 29 1.45 9.37 -3.91
C GLU A 29 1.13 8.04 -3.22
N ALA A 30 -0.13 7.60 -3.23
CA ALA A 30 -0.50 6.27 -2.75
C ALA A 30 0.15 5.18 -3.62
N ALA A 31 0.14 5.33 -4.96
CA ALA A 31 0.80 4.38 -5.85
C ALA A 31 2.30 4.30 -5.60
N LYS A 32 2.98 5.44 -5.35
CA LYS A 32 4.40 5.48 -4.96
C LYS A 32 4.65 4.77 -3.63
N LEU A 33 3.80 4.99 -2.63
CA LEU A 33 3.88 4.32 -1.33
C LEU A 33 3.72 2.79 -1.47
N PHE A 34 2.71 2.34 -2.21
CA PHE A 34 2.50 0.92 -2.47
C PHE A 34 3.65 0.30 -3.28
N GLY A 35 4.22 1.07 -4.22
CA GLY A 35 5.42 0.68 -4.96
C GLY A 35 6.60 0.43 -4.02
N ALA A 36 6.93 1.41 -3.17
CA ALA A 36 8.02 1.30 -2.19
C ALA A 36 7.79 0.13 -1.21
N LEU A 37 6.58 -0.02 -0.69
CA LEU A 37 6.22 -1.11 0.22
C LEU A 37 6.33 -2.48 -0.45
N SER A 38 5.93 -2.60 -1.72
CA SER A 38 6.02 -3.85 -2.48
C SER A 38 7.47 -4.25 -2.79
N GLY A 39 8.35 -3.27 -3.00
CA GLY A 39 9.80 -3.50 -3.15
C GLY A 39 10.40 -4.02 -1.86
N TRP A 40 10.15 -3.32 -0.74
CA TRP A 40 10.59 -3.76 0.58
C TRP A 40 10.07 -5.16 0.95
N ALA A 41 8.79 -5.45 0.67
CA ALA A 41 8.20 -6.76 0.95
C ALA A 41 8.82 -7.89 0.12
N LYS A 42 9.28 -7.61 -1.10
CA LYS A 42 10.04 -8.57 -1.91
C LYS A 42 11.43 -8.81 -1.33
N ASP A 43 12.11 -7.75 -0.92
CA ASP A 43 13.48 -7.81 -0.39
C ASP A 43 13.54 -8.51 0.99
N HIS A 44 12.48 -8.42 1.80
CA HIS A 44 12.43 -8.96 3.16
C HIS A 44 11.44 -10.14 3.35
N GLY A 45 10.71 -10.53 2.31
CA GLY A 45 9.68 -11.57 2.39
C GLY A 45 10.25 -12.99 2.51
N GLU A 46 11.45 -13.24 1.98
CA GLU A 46 12.09 -14.56 2.02
C GLU A 46 12.59 -14.94 3.43
N ASP A 47 12.91 -13.97 4.28
CA ASP A 47 13.37 -14.18 5.67
C ASP A 47 12.25 -14.55 6.65
N LEU A 48 10.98 -14.34 6.29
CA LEU A 48 9.82 -14.59 7.16
C LEU A 48 9.47 -16.08 7.30
N GLY A 49 10.01 -16.95 6.43
CA GLY A 49 9.68 -18.38 6.38
C GLY A 49 10.33 -19.26 7.47
N HIS A 50 11.39 -18.79 8.14
CA HIS A 50 12.21 -19.66 9.01
C HIS A 50 12.37 -19.19 10.48
N GLY A 51 11.76 -18.07 10.90
CA GLY A 51 12.17 -17.38 12.14
C GLY A 51 11.10 -17.01 13.18
N VAL A 52 9.83 -17.41 13.03
CA VAL A 52 8.70 -16.79 13.76
C VAL A 52 8.79 -16.82 15.31
N SER A 53 9.36 -17.87 15.90
CA SER A 53 9.48 -17.99 17.37
C SER A 53 10.60 -17.12 17.96
N SER A 54 11.74 -17.03 17.27
CA SER A 54 12.84 -16.14 17.66
C SER A 54 12.46 -14.68 17.43
N MET A 55 11.77 -14.39 16.32
CA MET A 55 11.26 -13.05 16.00
C MET A 55 10.23 -12.57 17.02
N ALA A 56 9.37 -13.44 17.58
CA ALA A 56 8.40 -13.02 18.58
C ALA A 56 9.07 -12.50 19.87
N SER A 57 10.16 -13.14 20.29
CA SER A 57 10.93 -12.74 21.47
C SER A 57 11.75 -11.49 21.21
N ASP A 58 12.38 -11.42 20.03
CA ASP A 58 13.18 -10.26 19.61
C ASP A 58 12.30 -9.03 19.41
N ALA A 59 11.15 -9.19 18.73
CA ALA A 59 10.15 -8.15 18.57
C ALA A 59 9.61 -7.66 19.92
N ALA A 60 9.35 -8.55 20.89
CA ALA A 60 8.93 -8.13 22.22
C ALA A 60 9.99 -7.27 22.94
N HIS A 61 11.27 -7.54 22.73
CA HIS A 61 12.37 -6.74 23.26
C HIS A 61 12.48 -5.39 22.54
N THR A 62 12.44 -5.38 21.21
CA THR A 62 12.46 -4.15 20.40
C THR A 62 11.25 -3.26 20.72
N LEU A 63 10.07 -3.84 20.89
CA LEU A 63 8.86 -3.09 21.26
C LEU A 63 8.98 -2.42 22.63
N ARG A 64 9.67 -3.03 23.59
CA ARG A 64 9.93 -2.41 24.90
C ARG A 64 10.92 -1.25 24.78
N ASP A 65 12.03 -1.45 24.09
CA ASP A 65 13.06 -0.42 23.87
C ASP A 65 12.50 0.79 23.12
N VAL A 66 11.73 0.54 22.06
CA VAL A 66 11.02 1.58 21.30
C VAL A 66 9.98 2.29 22.17
N ASN A 67 9.22 1.57 22.98
CA ASN A 67 8.24 2.19 23.88
C ASN A 67 8.91 3.12 24.91
N GLU A 68 10.11 2.79 25.38
CA GLU A 68 10.87 3.63 26.31
C GLU A 68 11.27 4.99 25.69
N HIS A 69 11.52 5.03 24.38
CA HIS A 69 11.92 6.24 23.66
C HIS A 69 10.75 7.04 23.08
N ILE A 70 9.60 6.39 22.81
CA ILE A 70 8.43 7.05 22.19
C ILE A 70 7.42 7.56 23.23
N ALA A 71 7.42 7.03 24.45
CA ALA A 71 6.43 7.37 25.49
C ALA A 71 6.90 8.45 26.48
N THR A 72 7.62 9.47 26.02
CA THR A 72 8.19 10.51 26.91
C THR A 72 7.22 11.64 27.26
N ASP A 73 6.03 11.69 26.62
CA ASP A 73 5.00 12.74 26.79
C ASP A 73 5.57 14.18 26.72
N SER A 74 6.68 14.34 25.97
CA SER A 74 7.41 15.58 25.85
C SER A 74 6.74 16.53 24.86
N ALA A 75 7.05 17.83 24.91
CA ALA A 75 6.49 18.82 23.97
C ALA A 75 6.80 18.48 22.49
N GLU A 76 7.90 17.79 22.25
CA GLU A 76 8.35 17.29 20.94
C GLU A 76 7.40 16.19 20.39
N CYS A 77 6.67 15.47 21.26
CA CYS A 77 5.70 14.43 20.87
C CYS A 77 4.44 14.99 20.18
N SER A 78 4.20 16.30 20.21
CA SER A 78 3.05 16.92 19.53
C SER A 78 3.24 17.10 18.01
N PHE A 79 4.49 17.01 17.53
CA PHE A 79 4.87 17.25 16.14
C PHE A 79 5.26 15.98 15.37
N CYS A 80 5.76 14.94 16.04
CA CYS A 80 6.09 13.67 15.40
C CYS A 80 4.82 12.89 14.99
N PRO A 81 4.70 12.41 13.73
CA PRO A 81 3.52 11.67 13.26
C PRO A 81 3.30 10.36 14.03
N VAL A 82 4.37 9.67 14.44
CA VAL A 82 4.29 8.44 15.22
C VAL A 82 3.76 8.71 16.64
N CYS A 83 4.23 9.78 17.28
CA CYS A 83 3.73 10.16 18.60
C CYS A 83 2.26 10.60 18.55
N ARG A 84 1.86 11.30 17.48
CA ARG A 84 0.46 11.70 17.27
C ARG A 84 -0.47 10.51 17.10
N THR A 85 -0.06 9.47 16.36
CA THR A 85 -0.88 8.25 16.22
C THR A 85 -0.97 7.49 17.55
N ILE A 86 0.13 7.37 18.29
CA ILE A 86 0.13 6.72 19.61
C ILE A 86 -0.76 7.46 20.60
N HIS A 87 -0.71 8.78 20.63
CA HIS A 87 -1.60 9.59 21.47
C HIS A 87 -3.07 9.36 21.12
N ALA A 88 -3.40 9.33 19.81
CA ALA A 88 -4.75 9.04 19.35
C ALA A 88 -5.23 7.64 19.80
N VAL A 89 -4.40 6.60 19.63
CA VAL A 89 -4.72 5.23 20.06
C VAL A 89 -4.86 5.12 21.59
N ARG A 90 -3.99 5.80 22.34
CA ARG A 90 -4.06 5.83 23.82
C ARG A 90 -5.36 6.43 24.33
N GLY A 91 -5.85 7.49 23.68
CA GLY A 91 -7.12 8.17 24.01
C GLY A 91 -8.39 7.38 23.68
N LEU A 92 -8.32 6.25 22.97
CA LEU A 92 -9.48 5.41 22.68
C LEU A 92 -9.98 4.69 23.95
N SER A 93 -11.31 4.48 24.02
CA SER A 93 -11.92 3.67 25.08
C SER A 93 -11.47 2.19 24.98
N PRO A 94 -11.46 1.44 26.09
CA PRO A 94 -11.06 0.03 26.08
C PRO A 94 -11.93 -0.85 25.18
N GLU A 95 -13.21 -0.52 25.03
CA GLU A 95 -14.13 -1.18 24.11
C GLU A 95 -13.72 -0.95 22.65
N VAL A 96 -13.41 0.31 22.28
CA VAL A 96 -12.95 0.66 20.92
C VAL A 96 -11.62 -0.02 20.60
N LYS A 97 -10.69 -0.09 21.57
CA LYS A 97 -9.43 -0.82 21.42
C LYS A 97 -9.65 -2.31 21.14
N THR A 98 -10.63 -2.91 21.81
CA THR A 98 -11.00 -4.32 21.58
C THR A 98 -11.52 -4.54 20.17
N HIS A 99 -12.46 -3.70 19.71
CA HIS A 99 -12.98 -3.79 18.34
C HIS A 99 -11.90 -3.55 17.28
N LEU A 100 -11.02 -2.58 17.52
CA LEU A 100 -9.89 -2.31 16.64
C LEU A 100 -8.93 -3.50 16.56
N ALA A 101 -8.62 -4.13 17.69
CA ALA A 101 -7.75 -5.30 17.74
C ALA A 101 -8.33 -6.47 16.92
N VAL A 102 -9.63 -6.74 17.07
CA VAL A 102 -10.33 -7.79 16.29
C VAL A 102 -10.33 -7.47 14.80
N ALA A 103 -10.63 -6.22 14.43
CA ALA A 103 -10.59 -5.78 13.03
C ALA A 103 -9.18 -5.91 12.44
N SER A 104 -8.15 -5.53 13.20
CA SER A 104 -6.74 -5.63 12.81
C SER A 104 -6.31 -7.09 12.60
N ALA A 105 -6.76 -8.00 13.46
CA ALA A 105 -6.50 -9.43 13.32
C ALA A 105 -7.10 -9.98 12.02
N ASN A 106 -8.37 -9.66 11.72
CA ASN A 106 -9.03 -10.07 10.48
C ASN A 106 -8.33 -9.49 9.24
N LEU A 107 -7.89 -8.23 9.31
CA LEU A 107 -7.13 -7.60 8.23
C LEU A 107 -5.79 -8.29 7.99
N MET A 108 -5.03 -8.61 9.04
CA MET A 108 -3.76 -9.33 8.93
C MET A 108 -3.95 -10.74 8.37
N GLN A 109 -5.02 -11.43 8.75
CA GLN A 109 -5.38 -12.74 8.19
C GLN A 109 -5.75 -12.65 6.70
N ALA A 110 -6.47 -11.61 6.30
CA ALA A 110 -6.76 -11.37 4.88
C ALA A 110 -5.49 -11.01 4.09
N ALA A 111 -4.61 -10.19 4.68
CA ALA A 111 -3.33 -9.83 4.08
C ALA A 111 -2.41 -11.05 3.90
N SER A 112 -2.33 -11.94 4.88
CA SER A 112 -1.54 -13.17 4.76
C SER A 112 -2.09 -14.10 3.68
N ALA A 113 -3.41 -14.18 3.53
CA ALA A 113 -4.04 -14.93 2.45
C ALA A 113 -3.68 -14.36 1.06
N LEU A 114 -3.63 -13.03 0.91
CA LEU A 114 -3.18 -12.38 -0.34
C LEU A 114 -1.67 -12.57 -0.59
N MET A 115 -0.84 -12.62 0.45
CA MET A 115 0.58 -12.92 0.31
C MET A 115 0.84 -14.40 0.00
N ALA A 116 -0.04 -15.31 0.41
CA ALA A 116 0.07 -16.73 0.06
C ALA A 116 -0.24 -17.00 -1.41
N THR A 117 -0.94 -16.09 -2.11
CA THR A 117 -1.31 -16.24 -3.52
C THR A 117 -0.33 -15.61 -4.51
N VAL A 118 0.77 -14.98 -4.06
CA VAL A 118 1.88 -14.62 -4.97
C VAL A 118 2.62 -15.90 -5.37
N VAL A 119 2.17 -16.51 -6.46
CA VAL A 119 2.84 -17.61 -7.14
C VAL A 119 4.20 -17.11 -7.63
N PRO A 120 5.34 -17.76 -7.27
CA PRO A 120 6.64 -17.38 -7.82
C PRO A 120 6.63 -17.55 -9.35
N ASP A 121 7.19 -16.57 -10.06
CA ASP A 121 7.26 -16.50 -11.53
C ASP A 121 7.98 -17.70 -12.18
N GLN A 122 8.67 -18.51 -11.38
CA GLN A 122 9.34 -19.75 -11.81
C GLN A 122 8.37 -20.84 -12.33
N ALA A 123 7.06 -20.70 -12.12
CA ALA A 123 6.06 -21.62 -12.67
C ALA A 123 5.57 -21.25 -14.09
N ARG A 124 5.98 -20.09 -14.65
CA ARG A 124 5.56 -19.64 -16.00
C ARG A 124 6.35 -20.26 -17.15
N THR A 125 7.35 -21.11 -16.88
CA THR A 125 8.21 -21.70 -17.93
C THR A 125 7.92 -23.18 -18.26
N LYS A 126 6.80 -23.78 -17.83
CA LYS A 126 6.47 -25.17 -18.23
C LYS A 126 4.97 -25.49 -18.37
N LYS A 127 4.36 -24.99 -19.44
CA LYS A 127 3.36 -25.61 -20.36
C LYS A 127 2.36 -24.56 -20.88
N PRO A 128 1.92 -24.66 -22.14
CA PRO A 128 0.81 -23.85 -22.65
C PRO A 128 -0.49 -24.36 -22.00
N ALA A 129 -1.02 -23.61 -21.04
CA ALA A 129 -2.36 -23.84 -20.50
C ALA A 129 -3.38 -23.26 -21.49
N GLY A 130 -3.66 -24.03 -22.53
CA GLY A 130 -4.76 -23.82 -23.47
C GLY A 130 -5.90 -24.80 -23.25
N GLU A 131 -6.10 -25.26 -22.02
CA GLU A 131 -7.10 -26.25 -21.61
C GLU A 131 -7.48 -25.90 -20.16
N ASP A 132 -8.76 -25.97 -19.79
CA ASP A 132 -9.37 -25.57 -18.51
C ASP A 132 -10.06 -24.18 -18.46
N ILE A 133 -10.53 -23.67 -19.59
CA ILE A 133 -11.69 -22.76 -19.62
C ILE A 133 -12.70 -23.32 -20.62
N GLU A 134 -13.73 -23.97 -20.11
CA GLU A 134 -14.90 -24.37 -20.89
C GLU A 134 -15.62 -23.11 -21.38
N LYS A 135 -15.45 -22.78 -22.67
CA LYS A 135 -16.18 -21.69 -23.31
C LYS A 135 -17.60 -22.19 -23.60
N ILE A 136 -18.56 -21.69 -22.83
CA ILE A 136 -19.98 -21.83 -23.15
C ILE A 136 -20.22 -21.05 -24.45
N ASN A 137 -20.48 -21.75 -25.55
CA ASN A 137 -20.91 -21.12 -26.80
C ASN A 137 -22.34 -20.59 -26.56
N LEU A 138 -22.48 -19.27 -26.47
CA LEU A 138 -23.77 -18.57 -26.33
C LEU A 138 -24.46 -18.32 -27.68
N ASP A 139 -23.91 -18.89 -28.77
CA ASP A 139 -24.38 -18.68 -30.13
C ASP A 139 -25.27 -19.83 -30.64
N GLU A 140 -25.58 -20.83 -29.79
CA GLU A 140 -26.50 -21.92 -30.13
C GLU A 140 -27.94 -21.44 -29.97
N ASP A 141 -28.50 -20.96 -31.08
CA ASP A 141 -29.90 -20.97 -31.50
C ASP A 141 -30.93 -20.84 -30.36
N TRP A 142 -31.31 -19.59 -30.04
CA TRP A 142 -32.54 -19.34 -29.28
C TRP A 142 -33.73 -19.62 -30.21
N PRO A 143 -34.59 -20.62 -29.95
CA PRO A 143 -35.73 -20.87 -30.82
C PRO A 143 -36.68 -19.67 -30.72
N GLU A 144 -36.83 -18.95 -31.84
CA GLU A 144 -37.90 -17.96 -32.00
C GLU A 144 -39.21 -18.70 -32.28
N GLU A 145 -39.99 -18.97 -31.23
CA GLU A 145 -41.41 -19.33 -31.32
C GLU A 145 -42.26 -18.65 -30.24
#